data_AF-A0A2N3FCN3-F1
#
_entry.id   AF-A0A2N3FCN3-F1
#
_cell.length_a   1.000
_cell.length_b   1.000
_cell.length_c   1.000
_cell.angle_alpha   90.00
_cell.angle_beta   90.00
_cell.angle_gamma   90.00
#
_symmetry.space_group_name_H-M   'P 1'
#
loop_
_entity.id
_entity.type
_entity.pdbx_description
1 polymer ?
#
loop_
_entity_poly.entity_id
_entity_poly.type
_entity_poly.pdbx_seq_one_letter_code
_entity_poly.pdbx_strand_id
1 'polypeptide(L)'
;MSIPQAEAAFDLTAATDEWRHALIEVGGNNRLLFHRDTASVIRLPETGAAIEKLLEGGVVRLTELVESGTALATAKRACAAIARKEREAREEYGVSISYLAVGLASWDPSASERMADAVAEEVSGSATASALGKSSRTPLAPVLLRAVEVRRRQGAQDSWELQLVEDFQLNGVLTHVLNSDKRRIDVDDVEGIDGADQGDIELALDLVRSSCSDIPEFVIDPSLMIGTFTYMKQPMVNDISDTEALGKSTLVRALAGDSAAVRDIRDVRDATELRDPDYTPVDSEYLVLDADASQSYVVNAAIAGRTMVVQGPPGTGKSQTIANLIANLTASGKSVLFVAQKRAAVEAVLDRLDQTDLGHLVLDLFAATGSRRYVAEQLRVVLDRQQSALAPDVATLHTALDMSRRQLVDYHDQLHARAHGMGLSLADLRNRSLALVADAPAALLIPSRVFDDWDDSTRVAMGAKFEELHAIGALTPSWDEQHGWNPTQLQTHEQEREASLALSELAYSHMPQVFAGIERLKHDVTLSIPTTWGDLDSYASVVEAAVMARRAAGPLIELGVSDDELREMRAAFDRRYARDTGLK
;
A
#
# COMPACT_ATOMS: atom_id res chain seq x y z
N MET A 1 -38.66 -7.95 -30.57
CA MET A 1 -37.21 -7.97 -30.84
C MET A 1 -36.76 -6.52 -30.88
N SER A 2 -36.44 -5.96 -29.71
CA SER A 2 -35.98 -4.57 -29.62
C SER A 2 -34.53 -4.55 -30.05
N ILE A 3 -34.25 -3.81 -31.12
CA ILE A 3 -32.90 -3.50 -31.59
C ILE A 3 -32.18 -2.80 -30.42
N PRO A 4 -30.99 -3.27 -29.98
CA PRO A 4 -30.25 -2.55 -28.96
C PRO A 4 -29.94 -1.15 -29.51
N GLN A 5 -30.44 -0.12 -28.84
CA GLN A 5 -30.05 1.26 -29.12
C GLN A 5 -28.53 1.34 -28.96
N ALA A 6 -27.83 1.72 -30.03
CA ALA A 6 -26.43 2.07 -29.94
C ALA A 6 -26.30 3.17 -28.88
N GLU A 7 -25.68 2.86 -27.75
CA GLU A 7 -25.27 3.87 -26.78
C GLU A 7 -24.50 4.95 -27.55
N ALA A 8 -24.93 6.20 -27.41
CA ALA A 8 -24.24 7.33 -28.02
C ALA A 8 -22.76 7.27 -27.61
N ALA A 9 -21.86 7.25 -28.60
CA ALA A 9 -20.43 7.27 -28.36
C ALA A 9 -20.11 8.46 -27.44
N PHE A 10 -19.48 8.20 -26.31
CA PHE A 10 -19.05 9.23 -25.37
C PHE A 10 -18.10 10.19 -26.10
N ASP A 11 -18.39 11.49 -26.04
CA ASP A 11 -17.57 12.51 -26.68
C ASP A 11 -16.29 12.73 -25.86
N LEU A 12 -15.17 12.26 -26.41
CA LEU A 12 -13.85 12.42 -25.80
C LEU A 12 -13.24 13.80 -26.02
N THR A 13 -13.80 14.62 -26.92
CA THR A 13 -13.18 15.86 -27.39
C THR A 13 -12.84 16.80 -26.24
N ALA A 14 -13.79 17.01 -25.32
CA ALA A 14 -13.59 17.88 -24.16
C ALA A 14 -12.44 17.42 -23.25
N ALA A 15 -12.36 16.10 -22.98
CA ALA A 15 -11.30 15.54 -22.13
C ALA A 15 -9.94 15.56 -22.84
N THR A 16 -9.91 15.25 -24.14
CA THR A 16 -8.66 15.32 -24.92
C THR A 16 -8.15 16.74 -25.05
N ASP A 17 -9.05 17.72 -25.20
CA ASP A 17 -8.68 19.14 -25.21
C ASP A 17 -8.10 19.56 -23.85
N GLU A 18 -8.73 19.16 -22.73
CA GLU A 18 -8.20 19.39 -21.38
C GLU A 18 -6.79 18.77 -21.20
N TRP A 19 -6.59 17.52 -21.60
CA TRP A 19 -5.29 16.85 -21.50
C TRP A 19 -4.23 17.50 -22.39
N ARG A 20 -4.60 17.93 -23.61
CA ARG A 20 -3.72 18.71 -24.49
C ARG A 20 -3.35 20.04 -23.84
N HIS A 21 -4.31 20.73 -23.22
CA HIS A 21 -4.07 21.98 -22.50
C HIS A 21 -3.07 21.75 -21.35
N ALA A 22 -3.24 20.68 -20.58
CA ALA A 22 -2.35 20.36 -19.46
C ALA A 22 -0.91 20.01 -19.90
N LEU A 23 -0.73 19.47 -21.11
CA LEU A 23 0.59 19.15 -21.65
C LEU A 23 1.30 20.35 -22.27
N ILE A 24 0.57 21.33 -22.79
CA ILE A 24 1.14 22.49 -23.48
C ILE A 24 1.40 23.62 -22.48
N GLU A 25 2.65 23.73 -22.03
CA GLU A 25 3.09 24.84 -21.19
C GLU A 25 3.23 26.12 -22.02
N VAL A 26 2.36 27.10 -21.79
CA VAL A 26 2.35 28.41 -22.49
C VAL A 26 3.29 29.42 -21.82
N GLY A 27 3.95 29.05 -20.71
CA GLY A 27 4.85 29.93 -19.95
C GLY A 27 6.23 30.17 -20.58
N GLY A 28 6.98 31.13 -20.02
CA GLY A 28 8.22 31.70 -20.60
C GLY A 28 9.43 30.76 -20.79
N ASN A 29 9.33 29.50 -20.36
CA ASN A 29 10.35 28.46 -20.54
C ASN A 29 10.15 27.62 -21.81
N ASN A 30 9.01 27.73 -22.48
CA ASN A 30 8.74 26.98 -23.70
C ASN A 30 9.50 27.58 -24.90
N ARG A 31 10.54 26.88 -25.38
CA ARG A 31 11.38 27.32 -26.50
C ARG A 31 10.67 27.30 -27.85
N LEU A 32 9.51 26.64 -27.94
CA LEU A 32 8.63 26.67 -29.10
C LEU A 32 7.70 27.90 -29.13
N LEU A 33 7.61 28.68 -28.06
CA LEU A 33 6.85 29.94 -28.03
C LEU A 33 7.76 31.15 -27.81
N PHE A 34 8.77 31.01 -26.97
CA PHE A 34 9.70 32.08 -26.60
C PHE A 34 11.12 31.68 -26.97
N HIS A 35 11.39 31.57 -28.27
CA HIS A 35 12.74 31.33 -28.77
C HIS A 35 13.71 32.41 -28.25
N ARG A 36 14.93 31.99 -27.93
CA ARG A 36 16.03 32.88 -27.54
C ARG A 36 17.30 32.45 -28.23
N ASP A 37 18.01 33.41 -28.79
CA ASP A 37 19.37 33.19 -29.26
C ASP A 37 20.24 32.72 -28.08
N THR A 38 20.76 31.51 -28.22
CA THR A 38 21.67 30.91 -27.23
C THR A 38 22.92 30.42 -27.96
N ALA A 39 23.95 30.06 -27.20
CA ALA A 39 25.17 29.48 -27.77
C ALA A 39 24.95 28.13 -28.50
N SER A 40 23.72 27.59 -28.50
CA SER A 40 23.30 26.35 -29.18
C SER A 40 22.30 26.62 -30.30
N VAL A 41 22.42 27.77 -30.98
CA VAL A 41 21.62 28.13 -32.18
C VAL A 41 22.59 28.54 -33.29
N ILE A 42 22.30 28.09 -34.51
CA ILE A 42 23.04 28.42 -35.72
C ILE A 42 22.05 29.10 -36.65
N ARG A 43 22.25 30.39 -36.93
CA ARG A 43 21.50 31.08 -37.98
C ARG A 43 22.10 30.74 -39.34
N LEU A 44 21.25 30.35 -40.28
CA LEU A 44 21.63 30.00 -41.64
C LEU A 44 21.35 31.17 -42.58
N PRO A 45 22.11 31.30 -43.68
CA PRO A 45 21.75 32.22 -44.76
C PRO A 45 20.43 31.80 -45.39
N GLU A 46 19.66 32.78 -45.89
CA GLU A 46 18.35 32.55 -46.53
C GLU A 46 18.47 31.83 -47.87
N THR A 47 19.56 32.02 -48.61
CA THR A 47 19.77 31.45 -49.95
C THR A 47 21.19 30.92 -50.13
N GLY A 48 21.34 29.93 -51.02
CA GLY A 48 22.63 29.39 -51.43
C GLY A 48 22.58 27.89 -51.73
N ALA A 49 23.48 27.42 -52.60
CA ALA A 49 23.52 26.02 -53.04
C ALA A 49 23.67 25.00 -51.89
N ALA A 50 24.32 25.39 -50.79
CA ALA A 50 24.43 24.55 -49.61
C ALA A 50 23.12 24.46 -48.80
N ILE A 51 22.27 25.51 -48.85
CA ILE A 51 20.96 25.52 -48.20
C ILE A 51 19.96 24.70 -49.02
N GLU A 52 19.91 24.90 -50.33
CA GLU A 52 19.09 24.09 -51.25
C GLU A 52 19.38 22.60 -51.07
N LYS A 53 20.66 22.23 -51.10
CA LYS A 53 21.10 20.85 -50.83
C LYS A 53 20.71 20.34 -49.44
N LEU A 54 20.67 21.20 -48.41
CA LEU A 54 20.25 20.81 -47.07
C LEU A 54 18.73 20.60 -47.01
N LEU A 55 17.95 21.49 -47.64
CA LEU A 55 16.49 21.42 -47.73
C LEU A 55 16.02 20.19 -48.53
N GLU A 56 16.77 19.78 -49.54
CA GLU A 56 16.55 18.51 -50.27
C GLU A 56 16.90 17.25 -49.44
N GLY A 57 17.35 17.39 -48.19
CA GLY A 57 17.74 16.28 -47.31
C GLY A 57 19.16 15.74 -47.55
N GLY A 58 19.96 16.45 -48.34
CA GLY A 58 21.36 16.13 -48.61
C GLY A 58 22.27 16.36 -47.39
N VAL A 59 23.40 15.65 -47.35
CA VAL A 59 24.43 15.85 -46.32
C VAL A 59 25.29 17.06 -46.66
N VAL A 60 25.29 18.06 -45.77
CA VAL A 60 26.01 19.33 -45.96
C VAL A 60 27.02 19.54 -44.84
N ARG A 61 28.24 19.96 -45.19
CA ARG A 61 29.26 20.29 -44.18
C ARG A 61 29.02 21.69 -43.63
N LEU A 62 29.27 21.88 -42.34
CA LEU A 62 29.13 23.19 -41.70
C LEU A 62 29.96 24.30 -42.41
N THR A 63 31.12 23.94 -42.97
CA THR A 63 31.98 24.86 -43.72
C THR A 63 31.40 25.29 -45.07
N GLU A 64 30.41 24.56 -45.60
CA GLU A 64 29.66 24.94 -46.81
C GLU A 64 28.56 25.96 -46.49
N LEU A 65 28.10 26.01 -45.23
CA LEU A 65 26.99 26.86 -44.78
C LEU A 65 27.45 28.15 -44.10
N VAL A 66 28.61 28.13 -43.44
CA VAL A 66 29.12 29.26 -42.67
C VAL A 66 30.54 29.59 -43.13
N GLU A 67 30.73 30.84 -43.54
CA GLU A 67 32.01 31.36 -44.02
C GLU A 67 33.14 31.25 -42.97
N SER A 68 34.37 31.14 -43.46
CA SER A 68 35.56 30.97 -42.62
C SER A 68 35.80 32.20 -41.71
N GLY A 69 35.98 31.97 -40.40
CA GLY A 69 36.31 33.02 -39.44
C GLY A 69 35.71 32.80 -38.05
N THR A 70 35.36 33.90 -37.37
CA THR A 70 34.72 33.89 -36.04
C THR A 70 33.31 33.29 -36.06
N ALA A 71 32.58 33.45 -37.17
CA ALA A 71 31.27 32.85 -37.39
C ALA A 71 31.34 31.32 -37.40
N LEU A 72 32.28 30.73 -38.16
CA LEU A 72 32.50 29.28 -38.18
C LEU A 72 32.89 28.72 -36.80
N ALA A 73 33.74 29.43 -36.04
CA ALA A 73 34.10 29.01 -34.68
C ALA A 73 32.91 29.00 -33.72
N THR A 74 31.99 29.96 -33.87
CA THR A 74 30.75 30.02 -33.08
C THR A 74 29.78 28.92 -33.51
N ALA A 75 29.62 28.69 -34.81
CA ALA A 75 28.79 27.61 -35.34
C ALA A 75 29.31 26.22 -34.92
N LYS A 76 30.63 25.99 -34.93
CA LYS A 76 31.22 24.74 -34.41
C LYS A 76 30.91 24.51 -32.94
N ARG A 77 30.97 25.55 -32.10
CA ARG A 77 30.58 25.48 -30.68
C ARG A 77 29.08 25.21 -30.52
N ALA A 78 28.24 25.81 -31.36
CA ALA A 78 26.81 25.57 -31.37
C ALA A 78 26.48 24.12 -31.79
N CYS A 79 27.09 23.57 -32.85
CA CYS A 79 26.95 22.15 -33.22
C CYS A 79 27.34 21.23 -32.07
N ALA A 80 28.45 21.52 -31.37
CA ALA A 80 28.88 20.73 -30.22
C ALA A 80 27.86 20.79 -29.06
N ALA A 81 27.29 21.96 -28.80
CA ALA A 81 26.27 22.13 -27.78
C ALA A 81 24.95 21.45 -28.14
N ILE A 82 24.52 21.54 -29.41
CA ILE A 82 23.33 20.87 -29.95
C ILE A 82 23.52 19.36 -29.86
N ALA A 83 24.62 18.80 -30.39
CA ALA A 83 24.90 17.37 -30.35
C ALA A 83 24.99 16.82 -28.92
N ARG A 84 25.53 17.60 -27.97
CA ARG A 84 25.56 17.21 -26.56
C ARG A 84 24.15 17.11 -25.97
N LYS A 85 23.34 18.17 -26.13
CA LYS A 85 21.95 18.20 -25.63
C LYS A 85 21.07 17.15 -26.29
N GLU A 86 21.24 16.94 -27.58
CA GLU A 86 20.56 15.90 -28.36
C GLU A 86 20.85 14.51 -27.80
N ARG A 87 22.11 14.23 -27.46
CA ARG A 87 22.49 12.98 -26.81
C ARG A 87 21.88 12.86 -25.42
N GLU A 88 21.96 13.91 -24.59
CA GLU A 88 21.34 13.93 -23.25
C GLU A 88 19.83 13.66 -23.33
N ALA A 89 19.12 14.31 -24.25
CA ALA A 89 17.70 14.13 -24.48
C ALA A 89 17.34 12.71 -24.96
N ARG A 90 18.12 12.18 -25.91
CA ARG A 90 17.91 10.82 -26.41
C ARG A 90 18.22 9.75 -25.37
N GLU A 91 19.23 9.95 -24.54
CA GLU A 91 19.59 9.03 -23.45
C GLU A 91 18.57 9.06 -22.30
N GLU A 92 18.10 10.24 -21.89
CA GLU A 92 17.17 10.35 -20.76
C GLU A 92 15.70 10.07 -21.15
N TYR A 93 15.28 10.58 -22.31
CA TYR A 93 13.87 10.62 -22.73
C TYR A 93 13.59 9.90 -24.06
N GLY A 94 14.61 9.52 -24.84
CA GLY A 94 14.43 8.81 -26.11
C GLY A 94 13.91 9.65 -27.27
N VAL A 95 13.91 10.99 -27.16
CA VAL A 95 13.35 11.90 -28.17
C VAL A 95 14.42 12.76 -28.83
N SER A 96 14.17 13.11 -30.09
CA SER A 96 15.00 14.08 -30.83
C SER A 96 14.57 15.51 -30.49
N ILE A 97 15.54 16.40 -30.26
CA ILE A 97 15.30 17.81 -29.91
C ILE A 97 15.99 18.78 -30.85
N SER A 98 16.71 18.28 -31.86
CA SER A 98 17.45 19.06 -32.83
C SER A 98 16.59 19.29 -34.06
N TYR A 99 16.21 20.53 -34.32
CA TYR A 99 15.40 20.90 -35.48
C TYR A 99 16.01 22.07 -36.23
N LEU A 100 15.82 22.06 -37.55
CA LEU A 100 15.79 23.26 -38.38
C LEU A 100 14.44 23.93 -38.16
N ALA A 101 14.46 25.15 -37.64
CA ALA A 101 13.30 26.02 -37.57
C ALA A 101 13.31 27.00 -38.75
N VAL A 102 12.12 27.20 -39.31
CA VAL A 102 11.88 28.12 -40.42
C VAL A 102 10.74 29.06 -40.06
N GLY A 103 10.99 30.36 -40.18
CA GLY A 103 10.02 31.39 -39.84
C GLY A 103 9.91 31.59 -38.34
N LEU A 104 10.06 32.82 -37.85
CA LEU A 104 9.73 33.19 -36.47
C LEU A 104 8.48 34.05 -36.44
N ALA A 105 7.41 33.51 -35.88
CA ALA A 105 6.15 34.22 -35.62
C ALA A 105 6.23 35.03 -34.32
N SER A 106 5.77 36.28 -34.39
CA SER A 106 5.64 37.23 -33.28
C SER A 106 4.28 37.90 -33.37
N TRP A 107 3.63 38.15 -32.23
CA TRP A 107 2.34 38.84 -32.14
C TRP A 107 2.14 39.48 -30.78
N ASP A 108 1.08 40.28 -30.60
CA ASP A 108 0.72 40.84 -29.31
C ASP A 108 0.27 39.72 -28.34
N PRO A 109 0.97 39.49 -27.21
CA PRO A 109 0.60 38.48 -26.22
C PRO A 109 -0.84 38.61 -25.71
N SER A 110 -1.39 39.83 -25.67
CA SER A 110 -2.73 40.10 -25.14
C SER A 110 -3.85 39.69 -26.11
N ALA A 111 -3.51 39.40 -27.36
CA ALA A 111 -4.46 38.96 -28.36
C ALA A 111 -4.84 37.47 -28.26
N SER A 112 -4.06 36.66 -27.54
CA SER A 112 -4.34 35.24 -27.35
C SER A 112 -4.86 34.99 -25.94
N GLU A 113 -6.10 34.51 -25.82
CA GLU A 113 -6.77 34.27 -24.52
C GLU A 113 -5.91 33.38 -23.60
N ARG A 114 -5.29 32.32 -24.12
CA ARG A 114 -4.37 31.48 -23.33
C ARG A 114 -3.11 32.19 -22.85
N MET A 115 -2.56 33.12 -23.62
CA MET A 115 -1.41 33.88 -23.18
C MET A 115 -1.82 34.90 -22.12
N ALA A 116 -3.01 35.48 -22.24
CA ALA A 116 -3.58 36.35 -21.22
C ALA A 116 -3.85 35.58 -19.91
N ASP A 117 -4.41 34.37 -19.99
CA ASP A 117 -4.68 33.49 -18.85
C ASP A 117 -3.39 32.99 -18.17
N ALA A 118 -2.40 32.53 -18.95
CA ALA A 118 -1.10 32.11 -18.42
C ALA A 118 -0.38 33.27 -17.69
N VAL A 119 -0.48 34.49 -18.23
CA VAL A 119 0.05 35.70 -17.58
C VAL A 119 -0.75 36.02 -16.31
N ALA A 120 -2.06 35.80 -16.27
CA ALA A 120 -2.87 36.00 -15.07
C ALA A 120 -2.57 34.99 -13.96
N GLU A 121 -2.35 33.71 -14.30
CA GLU A 121 -1.96 32.66 -13.34
C GLU A 121 -0.56 32.88 -12.76
N GLU A 122 0.43 33.28 -13.57
CA GLU A 122 1.78 33.62 -13.09
C GLU A 122 1.76 34.78 -12.08
N VAL A 123 0.87 35.76 -12.28
CA VAL A 123 0.69 36.91 -11.37
C VAL A 123 0.03 36.50 -10.05
N SER A 124 -0.88 35.51 -10.07
CA SER A 124 -1.55 35.03 -8.86
C SER A 124 -0.67 34.13 -7.97
N GLY A 125 0.36 33.50 -8.52
CA GLY A 125 1.23 32.55 -7.80
C GLY A 125 2.42 33.17 -7.05
N SER A 126 2.76 34.43 -7.29
CA SER A 126 3.96 35.08 -6.73
C SER A 126 3.62 36.11 -5.64
N ALA A 127 3.83 35.73 -4.38
CA ALA A 127 3.63 36.60 -3.21
C ALA A 127 4.65 37.75 -3.05
N THR A 128 5.50 38.00 -4.06
CA THR A 128 6.44 39.13 -4.10
C THR A 128 6.13 40.04 -5.29
N ALA A 129 4.95 40.64 -5.28
CA ALA A 129 4.46 41.59 -6.27
C ALA A 129 5.03 43.02 -6.08
N SER A 130 6.36 43.16 -6.00
CA SER A 130 7.01 44.48 -6.00
C SER A 130 8.51 44.40 -6.37
N ALA A 131 8.84 44.01 -7.61
CA ALA A 131 10.09 44.40 -8.30
C ALA A 131 10.29 43.78 -9.71
N LEU A 132 9.26 43.27 -10.39
CA LEU A 132 9.36 42.85 -11.80
C LEU A 132 8.22 43.48 -12.58
N GLY A 133 8.52 44.61 -13.22
CA GLY A 133 7.57 45.31 -14.08
C GLY A 133 7.13 44.43 -15.26
N LYS A 134 5.88 44.64 -15.70
CA LYS A 134 5.28 44.22 -16.98
C LYS A 134 6.30 43.66 -17.98
N SER A 135 6.33 42.35 -18.15
CA SER A 135 6.95 41.72 -19.30
C SER A 135 6.07 40.56 -19.73
N SER A 136 4.93 40.89 -20.35
CA SER A 136 4.36 40.01 -21.37
C SER A 136 5.41 39.93 -22.47
N ARG A 137 6.32 38.95 -22.37
CA ARG A 137 7.34 38.74 -23.41
C ARG A 137 6.62 38.52 -24.74
N THR A 138 7.01 39.27 -25.76
CA THR A 138 6.54 39.03 -27.12
C THR A 138 6.97 37.61 -27.55
N PRO A 139 6.05 36.75 -28.01
CA PRO A 139 6.36 35.45 -28.58
C PRO A 139 7.34 35.56 -29.73
N LEU A 140 8.22 34.58 -29.81
CA LEU A 140 9.09 34.34 -30.95
C LEU A 140 9.05 32.84 -31.18
N ALA A 141 8.03 32.39 -31.88
CA ALA A 141 7.72 30.98 -32.08
C ALA A 141 8.18 30.54 -33.47
N PRO A 142 9.00 29.48 -33.61
CA PRO A 142 9.28 28.90 -34.91
C PRO A 142 7.99 28.41 -35.56
N VAL A 143 7.78 28.64 -36.86
CA VAL A 143 6.54 28.24 -37.55
C VAL A 143 6.64 26.81 -38.04
N LEU A 144 7.69 26.49 -38.80
CA LEU A 144 7.97 25.15 -39.30
C LEU A 144 9.20 24.58 -38.62
N LEU A 145 9.17 23.26 -38.40
CA LEU A 145 10.24 22.49 -37.79
C LEU A 145 10.51 21.25 -38.65
N ARG A 146 11.78 20.95 -38.89
CA ARG A 146 12.22 19.69 -39.50
C ARG A 146 13.39 19.12 -38.74
N ALA A 147 13.36 17.82 -38.43
CA ALA A 147 14.40 17.20 -37.63
C ALA A 147 15.77 17.32 -38.32
N VAL A 148 16.83 17.57 -37.57
CA VAL A 148 18.19 17.67 -38.12
C VAL A 148 19.17 16.80 -37.33
N GLU A 149 19.86 15.93 -38.05
CA GLU A 149 20.96 15.16 -37.51
C GLU A 149 22.27 15.95 -37.59
N VAL A 150 22.92 16.12 -36.44
CA VAL A 150 24.21 16.79 -36.32
C VAL A 150 25.29 15.76 -36.03
N ARG A 151 26.08 15.39 -37.03
CA ARG A 151 27.13 14.36 -36.92
C ARG A 151 28.52 14.99 -36.86
N ARG A 152 29.33 14.55 -35.90
CA ARG A 152 30.74 14.91 -35.83
C ARG A 152 31.57 13.88 -36.58
N ARG A 153 32.32 14.33 -37.58
CA ARG A 153 33.27 13.49 -38.30
C ARG A 153 34.67 13.69 -37.73
N GLN A 154 35.19 12.63 -37.10
CA GLN A 154 36.53 12.62 -36.53
C GLN A 154 37.57 12.38 -37.64
N GLY A 155 38.56 13.26 -37.74
CA GLY A 155 39.62 13.21 -38.77
C GLY A 155 40.73 14.25 -38.48
N ALA A 156 41.60 14.50 -39.46
CA ALA A 156 42.71 15.47 -39.32
C ALA A 156 42.26 16.92 -39.00
N GLN A 157 41.04 17.27 -39.40
CA GLN A 157 40.32 18.44 -38.88
C GLN A 157 38.91 18.00 -38.49
N ASP A 158 38.48 18.38 -37.28
CA ASP A 158 37.10 18.20 -36.85
C ASP A 158 36.15 18.96 -37.79
N SER A 159 35.26 18.19 -38.43
CA SER A 159 34.19 18.69 -39.29
C SER A 159 32.84 18.21 -38.78
N TRP A 160 31.83 19.06 -38.99
CA TRP A 160 30.44 18.79 -38.64
C TRP A 160 29.65 18.64 -39.93
N GLU A 161 28.86 17.58 -40.00
CA GLU A 161 27.93 17.28 -41.10
C GLU A 161 26.50 17.43 -40.56
N LEU A 162 25.65 18.08 -41.35
CA LEU A 162 24.24 18.35 -41.05
C LEU A 162 23.39 17.66 -42.11
N GLN A 163 22.30 17.02 -41.70
CA GLN A 163 21.35 16.38 -42.59
C GLN A 163 19.93 16.54 -42.02
N LEU A 164 18.99 17.02 -42.84
CA LEU A 164 17.58 17.02 -42.46
C LEU A 164 17.00 15.60 -42.58
N VAL A 165 16.16 15.25 -41.62
CA VAL A 165 15.47 13.96 -41.55
C VAL A 165 13.99 14.26 -41.36
N GLU A 166 13.13 13.35 -41.81
CA GLU A 166 11.68 13.51 -41.77
C GLU A 166 11.21 14.70 -42.63
N ASP A 167 9.91 14.98 -42.59
CA ASP A 167 9.28 16.06 -43.34
C ASP A 167 9.10 17.31 -42.47
N PHE A 168 8.74 18.44 -43.09
CA PHE A 168 8.43 19.65 -42.33
C PHE A 168 7.13 19.47 -41.54
N GLN A 169 7.15 19.90 -40.29
CA GLN A 169 5.98 19.90 -39.41
C GLN A 169 5.72 21.31 -38.92
N LEU A 170 4.45 21.67 -38.76
CA LEU A 170 4.07 22.87 -38.04
C LEU A 170 4.45 22.74 -36.56
N ASN A 171 4.86 23.84 -35.97
CA ASN A 171 5.03 23.93 -34.53
C ASN A 171 3.67 23.77 -33.84
N GLY A 172 3.39 22.56 -33.34
CA GLY A 172 2.10 22.24 -32.72
C GLY A 172 1.76 23.11 -31.51
N VAL A 173 2.76 23.63 -30.78
CA VAL A 173 2.53 24.58 -29.68
C VAL A 173 2.03 25.93 -30.22
N LEU A 174 2.62 26.42 -31.32
CA LEU A 174 2.17 27.64 -31.98
C LEU A 174 0.73 27.46 -32.47
N THR A 175 0.46 26.39 -33.21
CA THR A 175 -0.90 26.06 -33.70
C THR A 175 -1.89 26.00 -32.56
N HIS A 176 -1.52 25.37 -31.44
CA HIS A 176 -2.38 25.27 -30.27
C HIS A 176 -2.71 26.62 -29.61
N VAL A 177 -1.73 27.51 -29.50
CA VAL A 177 -1.92 28.86 -28.94
C VAL A 177 -2.74 29.73 -29.88
N LEU A 178 -2.45 29.68 -31.18
CA LEU A 178 -3.18 30.47 -32.17
C LEU A 178 -4.59 29.95 -32.46
N ASN A 179 -4.89 28.70 -32.12
CA ASN A 179 -6.22 28.12 -32.29
C ASN A 179 -7.09 28.19 -31.03
N SER A 180 -6.64 28.82 -29.94
CA SER A 180 -7.31 28.73 -28.64
C SER A 180 -8.74 29.32 -28.63
N ASP A 181 -8.92 30.42 -29.33
CA ASP A 181 -10.18 31.18 -29.45
C ASP A 181 -10.94 30.81 -30.73
N LYS A 182 -10.21 30.56 -31.82
CA LYS A 182 -10.77 30.21 -33.13
C LYS A 182 -9.82 29.27 -33.85
N ARG A 183 -10.34 28.20 -34.46
CA ARG A 183 -9.54 27.33 -35.36
C ARG A 183 -9.08 28.15 -36.57
N ARG A 184 -7.78 28.48 -36.61
CA ARG A 184 -7.12 29.26 -37.68
C ARG A 184 -6.28 28.38 -38.59
N ILE A 185 -5.45 27.52 -38.00
CA ILE A 185 -4.44 26.72 -38.71
C ILE A 185 -4.74 25.25 -38.46
N ASP A 186 -4.86 24.43 -39.50
CA ASP A 186 -4.85 22.97 -39.34
C ASP A 186 -3.44 22.39 -39.47
N VAL A 187 -3.19 21.26 -38.81
CA VAL A 187 -1.91 20.54 -38.98
C VAL A 187 -1.85 19.92 -40.37
N ASP A 188 -2.98 19.38 -40.82
CA ASP A 188 -3.17 18.75 -42.13
C ASP A 188 -2.96 19.73 -43.31
N ASP A 189 -3.07 21.04 -43.07
CA ASP A 189 -2.86 22.07 -44.09
C ASP A 189 -1.40 22.10 -44.61
N VAL A 190 -0.46 21.51 -43.85
CA VAL A 190 0.98 21.51 -44.14
C VAL A 190 1.54 20.11 -44.39
N GLU A 191 0.76 19.04 -44.14
CA GLU A 191 1.15 17.64 -44.35
C GLU A 191 1.40 17.24 -45.83
N GLY A 192 1.24 18.17 -46.79
CA GLY A 192 1.54 17.98 -48.21
C GLY A 192 2.83 18.66 -48.71
N ILE A 193 3.62 19.27 -47.83
CA ILE A 193 4.91 19.87 -48.18
C ILE A 193 5.98 18.78 -48.10
N ASP A 194 6.14 18.02 -49.20
CA ASP A 194 7.17 16.98 -49.37
C ASP A 194 8.62 17.53 -49.30
N GLY A 195 8.77 18.83 -49.07
CA GLY A 195 9.95 19.37 -48.37
C GLY A 195 11.26 19.15 -49.11
N ALA A 196 11.38 19.74 -50.29
CA ALA A 196 12.67 19.93 -50.95
C ALA A 196 12.91 21.38 -51.39
N ASP A 197 11.85 22.11 -51.78
CA ASP A 197 11.99 23.39 -52.45
C ASP A 197 11.63 24.59 -51.56
N GLN A 198 12.40 25.66 -51.70
CA GLN A 198 12.23 26.91 -50.96
C GLN A 198 10.87 27.59 -51.21
N GLY A 199 10.25 27.33 -52.36
CA GLY A 199 8.92 27.84 -52.71
C GLY A 199 7.80 27.23 -51.86
N ASP A 200 7.86 25.95 -51.52
CA ASP A 200 6.83 25.31 -50.70
C ASP A 200 6.85 25.83 -49.26
N ILE A 201 8.06 26.07 -48.74
CA ILE A 201 8.26 26.70 -47.43
C ILE A 201 7.61 28.09 -47.42
N GLU A 202 7.83 28.90 -48.46
CA GLU A 202 7.27 30.25 -48.54
C GLU A 202 5.73 30.21 -48.62
N LEU A 203 5.17 29.27 -49.38
CA LEU A 203 3.72 29.03 -49.45
C LEU A 203 3.13 28.67 -48.07
N ALA A 204 3.80 27.81 -47.28
CA ALA A 204 3.36 27.49 -45.92
C ALA A 204 3.40 28.71 -44.99
N LEU A 205 4.48 29.49 -45.05
CA LEU A 205 4.59 30.71 -44.22
C LEU A 205 3.51 31.72 -44.60
N ASP A 206 3.18 31.86 -45.89
CA ASP A 206 2.11 32.72 -46.37
C ASP A 206 0.71 32.23 -45.96
N LEU A 207 0.49 30.91 -45.95
CA LEU A 207 -0.75 30.33 -45.46
C LEU A 207 -0.97 30.68 -43.97
N VAL A 208 0.06 30.49 -43.14
CA VAL A 208 -0.01 30.85 -41.72
C VAL A 208 -0.22 32.35 -41.55
N ARG A 209 0.49 33.18 -42.32
CA ARG A 209 0.37 34.65 -42.30
C ARG A 209 -1.06 35.11 -42.63
N SER A 210 -1.67 34.52 -43.65
CA SER A 210 -3.02 34.89 -44.08
C SER A 210 -4.10 34.42 -43.08
N SER A 211 -3.93 33.21 -42.54
CA SER A 211 -4.85 32.60 -41.56
C SER A 211 -4.88 33.31 -40.21
N CYS A 212 -3.79 34.01 -39.86
CA CYS A 212 -3.64 34.78 -38.62
C CYS A 212 -3.70 36.30 -38.82
N SER A 213 -4.24 36.76 -39.95
CA SER A 213 -4.36 38.20 -40.26
C SER A 213 -5.27 38.99 -39.31
N ASP A 214 -6.12 38.31 -38.55
CA ASP A 214 -6.99 38.88 -37.52
C ASP A 214 -6.26 39.12 -36.18
N ILE A 215 -5.07 38.56 -35.98
CA ILE A 215 -4.28 38.72 -34.77
C ILE A 215 -3.45 40.02 -34.85
N PRO A 216 -3.60 40.95 -33.87
CA PRO A 216 -2.81 42.16 -33.78
C PRO A 216 -1.31 41.90 -33.80
N GLU A 217 -0.60 42.68 -34.62
CA GLU A 217 0.87 42.66 -34.76
C GLU A 217 1.46 41.29 -35.15
N PHE A 218 0.67 40.40 -35.77
CA PHE A 218 1.16 39.11 -36.23
C PHE A 218 2.12 39.27 -37.41
N VAL A 219 3.40 38.93 -37.19
CA VAL A 219 4.48 39.01 -38.18
C VAL A 219 5.28 37.72 -38.16
N ILE A 220 5.66 37.25 -39.35
CA ILE A 220 6.57 36.11 -39.53
C ILE A 220 7.85 36.61 -40.21
N ASP A 221 8.97 36.51 -39.50
CA ASP A 221 10.32 36.72 -40.03
C ASP A 221 10.83 35.43 -40.68
N PRO A 222 11.11 35.36 -41.99
CA PRO A 222 11.46 34.14 -42.72
C PRO A 222 12.89 33.61 -42.44
N SER A 223 13.39 33.77 -41.22
CA SER A 223 14.73 33.34 -40.84
C SER A 223 14.85 31.81 -40.70
N LEU A 224 16.02 31.30 -41.11
CA LEU A 224 16.40 29.89 -41.00
C LEU A 224 17.38 29.69 -39.85
N MET A 225 17.10 28.74 -38.96
CA MET A 225 18.01 28.42 -37.87
C MET A 225 17.98 26.96 -37.43
N ILE A 226 19.15 26.43 -37.08
CA ILE A 226 19.27 25.12 -36.45
C ILE A 226 19.48 25.31 -34.96
N GLY A 227 18.70 24.60 -34.14
CA GLY A 227 18.81 24.70 -32.70
C GLY A 227 18.15 23.55 -31.96
N THR A 228 18.27 23.60 -30.64
CA THR A 228 17.55 22.67 -29.76
C THR A 228 16.19 23.26 -29.39
N PHE A 229 15.13 22.65 -29.91
CA PHE A 229 13.74 23.00 -29.61
C PHE A 229 13.17 21.91 -28.71
N THR A 230 13.09 22.23 -27.42
CA THR A 230 12.76 21.27 -26.37
C THR A 230 11.27 21.29 -26.12
N TYR A 231 10.51 20.43 -26.80
CA TYR A 231 9.17 20.09 -26.36
C TYR A 231 8.96 18.58 -26.40
N MET A 232 9.46 17.92 -25.34
CA MET A 232 9.38 16.46 -25.18
C MET A 232 7.94 15.93 -25.20
N LYS A 233 6.96 16.80 -24.94
CA LYS A 233 5.54 16.44 -24.87
C LYS A 233 4.82 16.52 -26.23
N GLN A 234 5.44 17.03 -27.32
CA GLN A 234 4.77 17.15 -28.63
C GLN A 234 4.24 15.82 -29.16
N PRO A 235 4.99 14.71 -29.13
CA PRO A 235 4.47 13.43 -29.61
C PRO A 235 3.23 13.00 -28.81
N MET A 236 3.23 13.22 -27.50
CA MET A 236 2.06 12.92 -26.64
C MET A 236 0.84 13.79 -27.00
N VAL A 237 1.06 15.06 -27.35
CA VAL A 237 -0.02 15.95 -27.82
C VAL A 237 -0.62 15.45 -29.13
N ASN A 238 0.22 14.97 -30.05
CA ASN A 238 -0.22 14.38 -31.31
C ASN A 238 -1.02 13.10 -31.05
N ASP A 239 -0.51 12.20 -30.19
CA ASP A 239 -1.18 10.95 -29.81
C ASP A 239 -2.56 11.19 -29.17
N ILE A 240 -2.69 12.22 -28.32
CA ILE A 240 -3.96 12.56 -27.67
C ILE A 240 -4.99 13.12 -28.67
N SER A 241 -4.52 13.62 -29.83
CA SER A 241 -5.41 14.16 -30.86
C SER A 241 -6.16 13.05 -31.63
N ASP A 242 -5.69 11.80 -31.59
CA ASP A 242 -6.37 10.64 -32.17
C ASP A 242 -7.48 10.13 -31.26
N THR A 243 -8.61 10.84 -31.24
CA THR A 243 -9.79 10.50 -30.44
C THR A 243 -10.39 9.15 -30.80
N GLU A 244 -10.24 8.69 -32.05
CA GLU A 244 -10.78 7.41 -32.51
C GLU A 244 -10.00 6.24 -31.88
N ALA A 245 -8.66 6.29 -31.91
CA ALA A 245 -7.84 5.29 -31.25
C ALA A 245 -8.06 5.28 -29.73
N LEU A 246 -8.13 6.46 -29.11
CA LEU A 246 -8.38 6.60 -27.68
C LEU A 246 -9.76 6.04 -27.26
N GLY A 247 -10.79 6.25 -28.09
CA GLY A 247 -12.14 5.75 -27.87
C GLY A 247 -12.26 4.23 -27.80
N LYS A 248 -11.28 3.49 -28.35
CA LYS A 248 -11.25 2.01 -28.30
C LYS A 248 -10.87 1.49 -26.90
N SER A 249 -10.25 2.30 -26.05
CA SER A 249 -9.81 1.89 -24.72
C SER A 249 -10.85 2.22 -23.65
N THR A 250 -11.35 1.18 -22.96
CA THR A 250 -12.25 1.34 -21.80
C THR A 250 -11.60 2.17 -20.69
N LEU A 251 -10.30 2.02 -20.47
CA LEU A 251 -9.58 2.80 -19.45
C LEU A 251 -9.54 4.29 -19.79
N VAL A 252 -9.25 4.63 -21.04
CA VAL A 252 -9.18 6.04 -21.47
C VAL A 252 -10.56 6.69 -21.37
N ARG A 253 -11.62 6.00 -21.81
CA ARG A 253 -13.00 6.47 -21.64
C ARG A 253 -13.36 6.68 -20.17
N ALA A 254 -12.99 5.75 -19.30
CA ALA A 254 -13.24 5.88 -17.87
C ALA A 254 -12.51 7.08 -17.24
N LEU A 255 -11.25 7.33 -17.65
CA LEU A 255 -10.49 8.52 -17.24
C LEU A 255 -11.10 9.83 -17.76
N ALA A 256 -11.70 9.80 -18.95
CA ALA A 256 -12.42 10.93 -19.54
C ALA A 256 -13.80 11.18 -18.88
N GLY A 257 -14.24 10.33 -17.95
CA GLY A 257 -15.49 10.51 -17.19
C GLY A 257 -16.68 9.70 -17.72
N ASP A 258 -16.48 8.76 -18.65
CA ASP A 258 -17.54 7.88 -19.13
C ASP A 258 -18.01 6.92 -18.02
N SER A 259 -19.21 7.17 -17.50
CA SER A 259 -19.80 6.37 -16.43
C SER A 259 -20.04 4.89 -16.80
N ALA A 260 -20.23 4.55 -18.08
CA ALA A 260 -20.37 3.16 -18.51
C ALA A 260 -19.03 2.44 -18.44
N ALA A 261 -17.97 3.06 -18.98
CA ALA A 261 -16.62 2.52 -18.90
C ALA A 261 -16.12 2.39 -17.44
N VAL A 262 -16.47 3.34 -16.57
CA VAL A 262 -16.18 3.24 -15.12
C VAL A 262 -16.88 2.04 -14.49
N ARG A 263 -18.13 1.74 -14.88
CA ARG A 263 -18.85 0.55 -14.42
C ARG A 263 -18.18 -0.72 -14.91
N ASP A 264 -17.82 -0.80 -16.20
CA ASP A 264 -17.17 -1.99 -16.77
C ASP A 264 -15.88 -2.36 -16.01
N ILE A 265 -15.05 -1.36 -15.68
CA ILE A 265 -13.82 -1.58 -14.91
C ILE A 265 -14.12 -2.07 -13.49
N ARG A 266 -15.17 -1.52 -12.85
CA ARG A 266 -15.59 -1.94 -11.51
C ARG A 266 -16.19 -3.34 -11.50
N ASP A 267 -16.95 -3.69 -12.54
CA ASP A 267 -17.55 -5.01 -12.69
C ASP A 267 -16.47 -6.08 -12.86
N VAL A 268 -15.40 -5.82 -13.61
CA VAL A 268 -14.23 -6.71 -13.67
C VAL A 268 -13.59 -6.89 -12.29
N ARG A 269 -13.43 -5.80 -11.53
CA ARG A 269 -12.89 -5.88 -10.16
C ARG A 269 -13.78 -6.71 -9.24
N ASP A 270 -15.09 -6.51 -9.29
CA ASP A 270 -16.03 -7.15 -8.37
C ASP A 270 -16.33 -8.62 -8.77
N ALA A 271 -16.26 -8.94 -10.06
CA ALA A 271 -16.41 -10.31 -10.57
C ALA A 271 -15.16 -11.19 -10.38
N THR A 272 -13.99 -10.58 -10.20
CA THR A 272 -12.74 -11.33 -10.02
C THR A 272 -12.49 -11.57 -8.54
N GLU A 273 -12.57 -12.81 -8.07
CA GLU A 273 -12.12 -13.16 -6.72
C GLU A 273 -10.59 -13.20 -6.69
N LEU A 274 -9.98 -12.32 -5.90
CA LEU A 274 -8.55 -12.45 -5.60
C LEU A 274 -8.40 -13.41 -4.44
N ARG A 275 -7.84 -14.58 -4.75
CA ARG A 275 -7.34 -15.46 -3.73
C ARG A 275 -6.12 -14.82 -3.08
N ASP A 276 -6.04 -14.99 -1.78
CA ASP A 276 -4.81 -14.68 -1.06
C ASP A 276 -3.65 -15.49 -1.69
N PRO A 277 -2.45 -14.89 -1.86
CA PRO A 277 -1.30 -15.55 -2.48
C PRO A 277 -1.05 -16.96 -1.95
N ASP A 278 -1.27 -17.19 -0.65
CA ASP A 278 -1.03 -18.46 0.01
C ASP A 278 -2.02 -19.57 -0.42
N TYR A 279 -3.10 -19.22 -1.12
CA TYR A 279 -4.14 -20.14 -1.60
C TYR A 279 -4.20 -20.21 -3.13
N THR A 280 -3.21 -19.62 -3.80
CA THR A 280 -3.08 -19.67 -5.26
C THR A 280 -2.48 -21.01 -5.67
N PRO A 281 -3.03 -21.71 -6.70
CA PRO A 281 -2.43 -22.94 -7.22
C PRO A 281 -0.99 -22.71 -7.70
N VAL A 282 -0.07 -23.59 -7.31
CA VAL A 282 1.37 -23.47 -7.62
C VAL A 282 1.68 -23.48 -9.11
N ASP A 283 0.84 -24.09 -9.93
CA ASP A 283 0.96 -24.16 -11.39
C ASP A 283 0.47 -22.90 -12.12
N SER A 284 -0.13 -21.97 -11.39
CA SER A 284 -0.58 -20.67 -11.89
C SER A 284 0.33 -19.51 -11.48
N GLU A 285 1.45 -19.80 -10.81
CA GLU A 285 2.35 -18.82 -10.22
C GLU A 285 3.72 -18.82 -10.92
N TYR A 286 4.04 -17.73 -11.63
CA TYR A 286 5.28 -17.57 -12.39
C TYR A 286 6.14 -16.44 -11.82
N LEU A 287 6.34 -16.43 -10.50
CA LEU A 287 7.23 -15.47 -9.85
C LEU A 287 8.69 -15.83 -10.15
N VAL A 288 9.42 -14.87 -10.72
CA VAL A 288 10.83 -15.04 -11.13
C VAL A 288 11.80 -14.40 -10.15
N LEU A 289 11.28 -13.57 -9.25
CA LEU A 289 11.96 -12.93 -8.14
C LEU A 289 11.10 -13.07 -6.89
N ASP A 290 11.71 -12.94 -5.72
CA ASP A 290 10.99 -12.94 -4.44
C ASP A 290 9.81 -11.94 -4.45
N ALA A 291 8.74 -12.26 -3.74
CA ALA A 291 7.63 -11.34 -3.56
C ALA A 291 7.08 -11.46 -2.15
N ASP A 292 6.84 -10.31 -1.51
CA ASP A 292 6.02 -10.29 -0.29
C ASP A 292 4.53 -10.45 -0.62
N ALA A 293 3.68 -10.55 0.41
CA ALA A 293 2.23 -10.72 0.24
C ALA A 293 1.58 -9.56 -0.54
N SER A 294 2.05 -8.32 -0.36
CA SER A 294 1.49 -7.14 -1.06
C SER A 294 1.88 -7.12 -2.53
N GLN A 295 3.13 -7.47 -2.84
CA GLN A 295 3.62 -7.61 -4.20
C GLN A 295 2.92 -8.77 -4.93
N SER A 296 2.73 -9.90 -4.26
CA SER A 296 2.01 -11.06 -4.80
C SER A 296 0.53 -10.74 -5.07
N TYR A 297 -0.11 -9.99 -4.18
CA TYR A 297 -1.47 -9.48 -4.40
C TYR A 297 -1.56 -8.62 -5.68
N VAL A 298 -0.60 -7.72 -5.90
CA VAL A 298 -0.54 -6.90 -7.12
C VAL A 298 -0.42 -7.77 -8.37
N VAL A 299 0.45 -8.79 -8.33
CA VAL A 299 0.62 -9.75 -9.44
C VAL A 299 -0.68 -10.50 -9.73
N ASN A 300 -1.29 -11.11 -8.73
CA ASN A 300 -2.54 -11.85 -8.87
C ASN A 300 -3.67 -10.96 -9.39
N ALA A 301 -3.74 -9.72 -8.92
CA ALA A 301 -4.75 -8.78 -9.34
C ALA A 301 -4.59 -8.36 -10.81
N ALA A 302 -3.35 -8.20 -11.30
CA ALA A 302 -3.09 -7.93 -12.70
C ALA A 302 -3.40 -9.14 -13.60
N ILE A 303 -3.06 -10.35 -13.17
CA ILE A 303 -3.40 -11.60 -13.89
C ILE A 303 -4.92 -11.75 -14.03
N ALA A 304 -5.66 -11.41 -12.97
CA ALA A 304 -7.13 -11.37 -12.99
C ALA A 304 -7.71 -10.28 -13.90
N GLY A 305 -6.88 -9.43 -14.53
CA GLY A 305 -7.31 -8.38 -15.45
C GLY A 305 -7.79 -7.10 -14.76
N ARG A 306 -7.52 -6.92 -13.46
CA ARG A 306 -7.91 -5.70 -12.76
C ARG A 306 -7.02 -4.52 -13.17
N THR A 307 -7.63 -3.37 -13.40
CA THR A 307 -6.92 -2.08 -13.47
C THR A 307 -6.70 -1.53 -12.06
N MET A 308 -5.47 -1.11 -11.74
CA MET A 308 -5.14 -0.60 -10.41
C MET A 308 -4.01 0.42 -10.42
N VAL A 309 -3.94 1.17 -9.32
CA VAL A 309 -2.81 2.04 -8.98
C VAL A 309 -2.07 1.42 -7.81
N VAL A 310 -0.76 1.24 -7.96
CA VAL A 310 0.10 0.67 -6.92
C VAL A 310 1.02 1.77 -6.41
N GLN A 311 0.88 2.12 -5.12
CA GLN A 311 1.72 3.11 -4.47
C GLN A 311 2.75 2.41 -3.59
N GLY A 312 4.03 2.70 -3.82
CA GLY A 312 5.13 2.15 -3.03
C GLY A 312 6.20 3.21 -2.75
N PRO A 313 6.60 3.43 -1.49
CA PRO A 313 7.74 4.26 -1.14
C PRO A 313 9.05 3.86 -1.87
N PRO A 314 10.08 4.72 -1.88
CA PRO A 314 11.40 4.34 -2.38
C PRO A 314 11.93 3.10 -1.65
N GLY A 315 12.49 2.14 -2.38
CA GLY A 315 13.05 0.92 -1.80
C GLY A 315 12.08 -0.26 -1.61
N THR A 316 10.78 -0.12 -1.86
CA THR A 316 9.80 -1.22 -1.67
C THR A 316 9.73 -2.24 -2.81
N GLY A 317 10.80 -2.38 -3.60
CA GLY A 317 10.86 -3.40 -4.66
C GLY A 317 9.93 -3.19 -5.86
N LYS A 318 9.47 -1.97 -6.17
CA LYS A 318 8.57 -1.71 -7.32
C LYS A 318 9.04 -2.34 -8.65
N SER A 319 10.32 -2.18 -8.99
CA SER A 319 10.89 -2.78 -10.22
C SER A 319 10.89 -4.31 -10.19
N GLN A 320 11.00 -4.90 -9.00
CA GLN A 320 10.90 -6.35 -8.80
C GLN A 320 9.46 -6.84 -8.98
N THR A 321 8.48 -6.11 -8.46
CA THR A 321 7.05 -6.37 -8.72
C THR A 321 6.73 -6.26 -10.22
N ILE A 322 7.28 -5.26 -10.92
CA ILE A 322 7.09 -5.10 -12.38
C ILE A 322 7.70 -6.27 -13.16
N ALA A 323 8.91 -6.72 -12.81
CA ALA A 323 9.52 -7.88 -13.45
C ALA A 323 8.67 -9.16 -13.26
N ASN A 324 8.18 -9.39 -12.03
CA ASN A 324 7.26 -10.49 -11.74
C ASN A 324 5.95 -10.40 -12.52
N LEU A 325 5.38 -9.18 -12.67
CA LEU A 325 4.20 -8.94 -13.50
C LEU A 325 4.44 -9.30 -14.97
N ILE A 326 5.55 -8.81 -15.55
CA ILE A 326 5.92 -9.10 -16.95
C ILE A 326 6.06 -10.61 -17.15
N ALA A 327 6.79 -11.29 -16.26
CA ALA A 327 6.98 -12.73 -16.34
C ALA A 327 5.65 -13.49 -16.28
N ASN A 328 4.77 -13.19 -15.31
CA ASN A 328 3.48 -13.86 -15.15
C ASN A 328 2.53 -13.64 -16.32
N LEU A 329 2.40 -12.40 -16.78
CA LEU A 329 1.52 -12.06 -17.91
C LEU A 329 2.03 -12.71 -19.19
N THR A 330 3.35 -12.72 -19.41
CA THR A 330 3.96 -13.36 -20.58
C THR A 330 3.81 -14.87 -20.54
N ALA A 331 4.02 -15.51 -19.38
CA ALA A 331 3.79 -16.93 -19.17
C ALA A 331 2.32 -17.32 -19.41
N SER A 332 1.38 -16.40 -19.12
CA SER A 332 -0.05 -16.53 -19.42
C SER A 332 -0.42 -16.21 -20.88
N GLY A 333 0.57 -16.04 -21.77
CA GLY A 333 0.38 -15.77 -23.20
C GLY A 333 -0.07 -14.36 -23.54
N LYS A 334 0.08 -13.39 -22.63
CA LYS A 334 -0.27 -11.97 -22.86
C LYS A 334 0.92 -11.21 -23.44
N SER A 335 0.64 -10.21 -24.27
CA SER A 335 1.61 -9.18 -24.66
C SER A 335 1.64 -8.06 -23.62
N VAL A 336 2.83 -7.63 -23.22
CA VAL A 336 3.01 -6.57 -22.21
C VAL A 336 3.75 -5.38 -22.81
N LEU A 337 3.16 -4.19 -22.70
CA LEU A 337 3.84 -2.92 -22.98
C LEU A 337 4.19 -2.25 -21.65
N PHE A 338 5.48 -2.12 -21.38
CA PHE A 338 5.97 -1.41 -20.20
C PHE A 338 6.46 -0.01 -20.59
N VAL A 339 5.87 1.02 -19.97
CA VAL A 339 6.18 2.43 -20.23
C VAL A 339 6.67 3.08 -18.95
N ALA A 340 7.75 3.87 -19.04
CA ALA A 340 8.27 4.66 -17.93
C ALA A 340 8.81 6.00 -18.45
N GLN A 341 8.78 7.03 -17.60
CA GLN A 341 9.23 8.37 -17.99
C GLN A 341 10.75 8.47 -18.21
N LYS A 342 11.53 7.66 -17.48
CA LYS A 342 13.00 7.73 -17.49
C LYS A 342 13.62 6.41 -17.88
N ARG A 343 14.67 6.47 -18.70
CA ARG A 343 15.47 5.30 -19.11
C ARG A 343 15.94 4.44 -17.95
N ALA A 344 16.42 5.04 -16.87
CA ALA A 344 16.90 4.32 -15.69
C ALA A 344 15.84 3.41 -15.05
N ALA A 345 14.55 3.76 -15.14
CA ALA A 345 13.48 2.91 -14.62
C ALA A 345 13.24 1.68 -15.51
N VAL A 346 13.44 1.83 -16.83
CA VAL A 346 13.41 0.73 -17.80
C VAL A 346 14.58 -0.21 -17.56
N GLU A 347 15.79 0.32 -17.46
CA GLU A 347 17.02 -0.45 -17.20
C GLU A 347 16.92 -1.26 -15.91
N ALA A 348 16.41 -0.68 -14.83
CA ALA A 348 16.24 -1.39 -13.56
C ALA A 348 15.32 -2.63 -13.66
N VAL A 349 14.36 -2.64 -14.59
CA VAL A 349 13.50 -3.80 -14.84
C VAL A 349 14.17 -4.79 -15.79
N LEU A 350 14.84 -4.30 -16.85
CA LEU A 350 15.60 -5.14 -17.77
C LEU A 350 16.70 -5.92 -17.04
N ASP A 351 17.48 -5.27 -16.19
CA ASP A 351 18.54 -5.91 -15.40
C ASP A 351 18.02 -7.07 -14.54
N ARG A 352 16.80 -6.94 -14.00
CA ARG A 352 16.15 -7.98 -13.18
C ARG A 352 15.68 -9.16 -14.03
N LEU A 353 15.15 -8.90 -15.22
CA LEU A 353 14.79 -9.94 -16.17
C LEU A 353 16.04 -10.64 -16.71
N ASP A 354 17.13 -9.91 -16.98
CA ASP A 354 18.42 -10.47 -17.39
C ASP A 354 19.03 -11.38 -16.31
N GLN A 355 18.95 -10.98 -15.03
CA GLN A 355 19.39 -11.81 -13.90
C GLN A 355 18.64 -13.15 -13.80
N THR A 356 17.45 -13.26 -14.40
CA THR A 356 16.63 -14.47 -14.46
C THR A 356 16.65 -15.12 -15.85
N ASP A 357 17.55 -14.69 -16.75
CA ASP A 357 17.66 -15.11 -18.17
C ASP A 357 16.39 -14.88 -19.00
N LEU A 358 15.54 -13.93 -18.59
CA LEU A 358 14.29 -13.55 -19.25
C LEU A 358 14.38 -12.24 -20.05
N GLY A 359 15.53 -11.57 -20.09
CA GLY A 359 15.67 -10.32 -20.85
C GLY A 359 15.38 -10.46 -22.35
N HIS A 360 15.61 -11.65 -22.91
CA HIS A 360 15.28 -11.99 -24.29
C HIS A 360 13.77 -11.90 -24.62
N LEU A 361 12.88 -11.89 -23.62
CA LEU A 361 11.45 -11.72 -23.82
C LEU A 361 11.05 -10.27 -24.11
N VAL A 362 11.96 -9.32 -23.89
CA VAL A 362 11.68 -7.88 -23.99
C VAL A 362 12.32 -7.29 -25.22
N LEU A 363 11.52 -6.55 -26.00
CA LEU A 363 12.03 -5.68 -27.06
C LEU A 363 12.18 -4.26 -26.52
N ASP A 364 13.43 -3.81 -26.36
CA ASP A 364 13.71 -2.42 -25.99
C ASP A 364 13.49 -1.49 -27.19
N LEU A 365 12.34 -0.80 -27.19
CA LEU A 365 11.98 0.13 -28.26
C LEU A 365 12.94 1.33 -28.34
N PHE A 366 13.54 1.77 -27.23
CA PHE A 366 14.50 2.88 -27.26
C PHE A 366 15.78 2.52 -28.01
N ALA A 367 16.26 1.29 -27.82
CA ALA A 367 17.40 0.76 -28.56
C ALA A 367 17.05 0.48 -30.02
N ALA A 368 15.78 0.15 -30.31
CA ALA A 368 15.28 -0.13 -31.65
C ALA A 368 15.21 1.09 -32.58
N THR A 369 14.94 2.29 -32.05
CA THR A 369 14.73 3.53 -32.84
C THR A 369 15.94 3.89 -33.72
N GLY A 370 17.15 3.40 -33.41
CA GLY A 370 18.37 3.68 -34.18
C GLY A 370 18.83 2.58 -35.14
N SER A 371 18.22 1.38 -35.14
CA SER A 371 18.79 0.25 -35.90
C SER A 371 17.78 -0.87 -36.17
N ARG A 372 17.29 -0.95 -37.42
CA ARG A 372 16.54 -2.12 -37.92
C ARG A 372 17.30 -3.44 -37.74
N ARG A 373 18.64 -3.37 -37.79
CA ARG A 373 19.52 -4.52 -37.56
C ARG A 373 19.45 -5.03 -36.11
N TYR A 374 19.32 -4.12 -35.14
CA TYR A 374 19.17 -4.50 -33.73
C TYR A 374 17.88 -5.30 -33.52
N VAL A 375 16.76 -4.80 -34.05
CA VAL A 375 15.46 -5.49 -33.97
C VAL A 375 15.53 -6.86 -34.63
N ALA A 376 16.10 -6.94 -35.84
CA ALA A 376 16.25 -8.21 -36.55
C ALA A 376 17.11 -9.22 -35.78
N GLU A 377 18.18 -8.75 -35.11
CA GLU A 377 19.05 -9.61 -34.31
C GLU A 377 18.34 -10.12 -33.03
N GLN A 378 17.58 -9.26 -32.34
CA GLN A 378 16.79 -9.68 -31.17
C GLN A 378 15.76 -10.75 -31.55
N LEU A 379 15.03 -10.53 -32.65
CA LEU A 379 14.06 -11.51 -33.17
C LEU A 379 14.75 -12.84 -33.53
N ARG A 380 15.93 -12.80 -34.16
CA ARG A 380 16.71 -14.00 -34.47
C ARG A 380 17.05 -14.79 -33.21
N VAL A 381 17.57 -14.12 -32.18
CA VAL A 381 17.93 -14.76 -30.90
C VAL A 381 16.73 -15.46 -30.25
N VAL A 382 15.56 -14.83 -30.25
CA VAL A 382 14.33 -15.41 -29.69
C VAL A 382 13.88 -16.65 -30.49
N LEU A 383 13.88 -16.56 -31.82
CA LEU A 383 13.49 -17.69 -32.68
C LEU A 383 14.43 -18.89 -32.54
N ASP A 384 15.74 -18.64 -32.45
CA ASP A 384 16.75 -19.69 -32.25
C ASP A 384 16.58 -20.37 -30.87
N ARG A 385 16.28 -19.59 -29.81
CA ARG A 385 15.97 -20.13 -28.48
C ARG A 385 14.69 -20.97 -28.49
N GLN A 386 13.64 -20.50 -29.15
CA GLN A 386 12.35 -21.20 -29.23
C GLN A 386 12.49 -22.60 -29.85
N GLN A 387 13.35 -22.76 -30.86
CA GLN A 387 13.60 -24.06 -31.49
C GLN A 387 14.28 -25.07 -30.56
N SER A 388 15.04 -24.60 -29.57
CA SER A 388 15.84 -25.44 -28.67
C SER A 388 15.20 -25.60 -27.29
N ALA A 389 14.14 -24.86 -26.99
CA ALA A 389 13.50 -24.85 -25.69
C ALA A 389 12.70 -26.15 -25.44
N LEU A 390 13.02 -26.83 -24.35
CA LEU A 390 12.25 -27.98 -23.85
C LEU A 390 11.33 -27.52 -22.73
N ALA A 391 10.16 -28.16 -22.61
CA ALA A 391 9.28 -27.94 -21.47
C ALA A 391 9.99 -28.42 -20.19
N PRO A 392 10.15 -27.56 -19.17
CA PRO A 392 10.80 -27.95 -17.93
C PRO A 392 9.92 -28.93 -17.14
N ASP A 393 10.54 -29.94 -16.52
CA ASP A 393 9.85 -30.80 -15.55
C ASP A 393 9.86 -30.14 -14.17
N VAL A 394 8.72 -29.55 -13.80
CA VAL A 394 8.53 -28.81 -12.54
C VAL A 394 7.72 -29.61 -11.51
N ALA A 395 7.36 -30.87 -11.78
CA ALA A 395 6.44 -31.63 -10.93
C ALA A 395 6.96 -31.81 -9.50
N THR A 396 8.26 -32.12 -9.35
CA THR A 396 8.90 -32.28 -8.04
C THR A 396 8.93 -30.97 -7.25
N LEU A 397 9.22 -29.86 -7.94
CA LEU A 397 9.26 -28.52 -7.34
C LEU A 397 7.87 -28.09 -6.86
N HIS A 398 6.86 -28.23 -7.72
CA HIS A 398 5.48 -27.89 -7.39
C HIS A 398 4.96 -28.73 -6.22
N THR A 399 5.28 -30.03 -6.18
CA THR A 399 4.90 -30.91 -5.07
C THR A 399 5.53 -30.46 -3.75
N ALA A 400 6.83 -30.11 -3.75
CA ALA A 400 7.52 -29.63 -2.55
C ALA A 400 6.98 -28.28 -2.07
N LEU A 401 6.69 -27.36 -2.99
CA LEU A 401 6.10 -26.05 -2.69
C LEU A 401 4.70 -26.19 -2.10
N ASP A 402 3.83 -26.98 -2.74
CA ASP A 402 2.46 -27.22 -2.29
C ASP A 402 2.43 -27.87 -0.89
N MET A 403 3.28 -28.88 -0.62
CA MET A 403 3.38 -29.47 0.72
C MET A 403 3.82 -28.45 1.78
N SER A 404 4.84 -27.65 1.48
CA SER A 404 5.36 -26.64 2.43
C SER A 404 4.34 -25.53 2.70
N ARG A 405 3.67 -25.06 1.64
CA ARG A 405 2.61 -24.04 1.70
C ARG A 405 1.43 -24.56 2.52
N ARG A 406 0.92 -25.75 2.24
CA ARG A 406 -0.18 -26.36 3.01
C ARG A 406 0.16 -26.48 4.49
N GLN A 407 1.37 -26.92 4.84
CA GLN A 407 1.78 -27.02 6.24
C GLN A 407 1.72 -25.66 6.97
N LEU A 408 2.17 -24.58 6.32
CA LEU A 408 2.17 -23.24 6.92
C LEU A 408 0.76 -22.64 6.98
N VAL A 409 -0.02 -22.79 5.90
CA VAL A 409 -1.41 -22.31 5.81
C VAL A 409 -2.28 -23.04 6.82
N ASP A 410 -2.24 -24.37 6.87
CA ASP A 410 -3.02 -25.16 7.83
C ASP A 410 -2.69 -24.78 9.27
N TYR A 411 -1.41 -24.54 9.57
CA TYR A 411 -1.00 -24.08 10.90
C TYR A 411 -1.55 -22.69 11.22
N HIS A 412 -1.46 -21.74 10.27
CA HIS A 412 -2.02 -20.40 10.41
C HIS A 412 -3.54 -20.46 10.65
N ASP A 413 -4.25 -21.19 9.81
CA ASP A 413 -5.70 -21.34 9.87
C ASP A 413 -6.14 -21.97 11.18
N GLN A 414 -5.45 -23.01 11.66
CA GLN A 414 -5.73 -23.62 12.96
C GLN A 414 -5.48 -22.66 14.13
N LEU A 415 -4.41 -21.86 14.07
CA LEU A 415 -4.08 -20.88 15.09
C LEU A 415 -5.14 -19.76 15.19
N HIS A 416 -5.73 -19.37 14.06
CA HIS A 416 -6.71 -18.31 13.94
C HIS A 416 -8.17 -18.78 13.91
N ALA A 417 -8.41 -20.09 13.81
CA ALA A 417 -9.74 -20.68 13.84
C ALA A 417 -10.44 -20.38 15.17
N ARG A 418 -11.63 -19.79 15.10
CA ARG A 418 -12.51 -19.52 16.24
C ARG A 418 -13.29 -20.76 16.67
N ALA A 419 -12.57 -21.87 16.86
CA ALA A 419 -13.13 -23.18 17.16
C ALA A 419 -13.21 -23.48 18.67
N HIS A 420 -12.59 -22.64 19.52
CA HIS A 420 -12.60 -22.82 20.97
C HIS A 420 -13.80 -22.11 21.59
N GLY A 421 -14.14 -22.50 22.82
CA GLY A 421 -15.16 -21.82 23.63
C GLY A 421 -15.03 -20.30 23.61
N MET A 422 -16.17 -19.62 23.63
CA MET A 422 -16.33 -18.16 23.57
C MET A 422 -15.98 -17.57 22.19
N GLY A 423 -15.89 -18.40 21.14
CA GLY A 423 -15.59 -17.96 19.77
C GLY A 423 -14.19 -17.37 19.63
N LEU A 424 -13.25 -17.82 20.47
CA LEU A 424 -11.87 -17.35 20.50
C LEU A 424 -10.96 -18.26 19.66
N SER A 425 -9.92 -17.66 19.09
CA SER A 425 -8.83 -18.41 18.46
C SER A 425 -7.70 -18.72 19.43
N LEU A 426 -6.84 -19.68 19.09
CA LEU A 426 -5.64 -19.96 19.88
C LEU A 426 -4.68 -18.75 19.91
N ALA A 427 -4.63 -17.96 18.83
CA ALA A 427 -3.95 -16.67 18.81
C ALA A 427 -4.51 -15.69 19.85
N ASP A 428 -5.84 -15.58 19.97
CA ASP A 428 -6.49 -14.71 20.95
C ASP A 428 -6.15 -15.16 22.37
N LEU A 429 -6.21 -16.46 22.64
CA LEU A 429 -5.86 -17.04 23.94
C LEU A 429 -4.39 -16.76 24.29
N ARG A 430 -3.48 -16.92 23.34
CA ARG A 430 -2.06 -16.60 23.52
C ARG A 430 -1.86 -15.12 23.84
N ASN A 431 -2.49 -14.22 23.08
CA ASN A 431 -2.39 -12.78 23.33
C ASN A 431 -2.93 -12.39 24.71
N ARG A 432 -4.04 -12.99 25.14
CA ARG A 432 -4.59 -12.77 26.49
C ARG A 432 -3.71 -13.35 27.58
N SER A 433 -3.07 -14.50 27.34
CA SER A 433 -2.17 -15.12 28.30
C SER A 433 -0.94 -14.27 28.60
N LEU A 434 -0.48 -13.45 27.64
CA LEU A 434 0.63 -12.52 27.84
C LEU A 434 0.29 -11.41 28.84
N ALA A 435 -0.99 -11.11 29.05
CA ALA A 435 -1.44 -10.16 30.05
C ALA A 435 -1.53 -10.76 31.47
N LEU A 436 -1.42 -12.08 31.59
CA LEU A 436 -1.38 -12.75 32.89
C LEU A 436 0.05 -12.67 33.43
N VAL A 437 0.22 -12.02 34.59
CA VAL A 437 1.51 -12.01 35.30
C VAL A 437 1.72 -13.41 35.89
N ALA A 438 2.66 -14.16 35.31
CA ALA A 438 2.99 -15.51 35.76
C ALA A 438 3.82 -15.47 37.05
N ASP A 439 3.16 -15.27 38.20
CA ASP A 439 3.82 -15.31 39.51
C ASP A 439 3.56 -16.61 40.31
N ALA A 440 2.76 -17.55 39.80
CA ALA A 440 2.64 -18.88 40.42
C ALA A 440 2.21 -19.97 39.42
N PRO A 441 2.72 -21.21 39.54
CA PRO A 441 2.15 -22.35 38.84
C PRO A 441 0.71 -22.57 39.33
N ALA A 442 -0.24 -22.64 38.41
CA ALA A 442 -1.62 -22.96 38.74
C ALA A 442 -1.68 -24.35 39.39
N ALA A 443 -2.06 -24.42 40.67
CA ALA A 443 -2.23 -25.68 41.39
C ALA A 443 -3.38 -26.54 40.80
N LEU A 444 -4.29 -25.92 40.05
CA LEU A 444 -5.43 -26.55 39.40
C LEU A 444 -5.30 -26.48 37.88
N LEU A 445 -5.14 -27.64 37.24
CA LEU A 445 -5.19 -27.78 35.79
C LEU A 445 -6.60 -28.20 35.38
N ILE A 446 -7.33 -27.29 34.72
CA ILE A 446 -8.66 -27.57 34.19
C ILE A 446 -8.51 -28.09 32.75
N PRO A 447 -9.08 -29.27 32.41
CA PRO A 447 -9.05 -29.79 31.04
C PRO A 447 -9.68 -28.81 30.03
N SER A 448 -9.06 -28.62 28.88
CA SER A 448 -9.55 -27.69 27.84
C SER A 448 -11.00 -27.95 27.43
N ARG A 449 -11.40 -29.24 27.38
CA ARG A 449 -12.77 -29.68 27.06
C ARG A 449 -13.87 -29.07 27.92
N VAL A 450 -13.54 -28.59 29.13
CA VAL A 450 -14.51 -27.92 30.01
C VAL A 450 -14.98 -26.61 29.38
N PHE A 451 -14.12 -25.97 28.60
CA PHE A 451 -14.37 -24.68 28.00
C PHE A 451 -14.99 -24.78 26.60
N ASP A 452 -15.04 -25.96 25.96
CA ASP A 452 -15.54 -26.11 24.58
C ASP A 452 -16.97 -25.58 24.41
N ASP A 453 -17.82 -25.78 25.43
CA ASP A 453 -19.22 -25.36 25.43
C ASP A 453 -19.45 -23.97 26.07
N TRP A 454 -18.39 -23.27 26.49
CA TRP A 454 -18.54 -21.97 27.13
C TRP A 454 -18.88 -20.90 26.09
N ASP A 455 -19.89 -20.10 26.37
CA ASP A 455 -20.17 -18.84 25.70
C ASP A 455 -19.80 -17.66 26.62
N ASP A 456 -20.01 -16.42 26.15
CA ASP A 456 -19.69 -15.24 26.96
C ASP A 456 -20.57 -15.15 28.23
N SER A 457 -21.80 -15.66 28.17
CA SER A 457 -22.70 -15.67 29.32
C SER A 457 -22.22 -16.63 30.42
N THR A 458 -21.77 -17.82 30.03
CA THR A 458 -21.18 -18.83 30.91
C THR A 458 -19.89 -18.31 31.54
N ARG A 459 -19.05 -17.61 30.75
CA ARG A 459 -17.82 -16.97 31.27
C ARG A 459 -18.13 -15.96 32.37
N VAL A 460 -19.09 -15.07 32.17
CA VAL A 460 -19.47 -14.07 33.18
C VAL A 460 -20.04 -14.74 34.43
N ALA A 461 -20.91 -15.73 34.26
CA ALA A 461 -21.50 -16.47 35.38
C ALA A 461 -20.44 -17.23 36.20
N MET A 462 -19.48 -17.88 35.54
CA MET A 462 -18.38 -18.58 36.21
C MET A 462 -17.39 -17.60 36.83
N GLY A 463 -17.11 -16.46 36.19
CA GLY A 463 -16.30 -15.39 36.74
C GLY A 463 -16.84 -14.89 38.08
N ALA A 464 -18.16 -14.63 38.16
CA ALA A 464 -18.82 -14.25 39.41
C ALA A 464 -18.69 -15.33 40.50
N LYS A 465 -18.80 -16.62 40.15
CA LYS A 465 -18.59 -17.73 41.09
C LYS A 465 -17.14 -17.81 41.57
N PHE A 466 -16.15 -17.57 40.70
CA PHE A 466 -14.74 -17.53 41.11
C PHE A 466 -14.44 -16.33 42.02
N GLU A 467 -15.06 -15.18 41.77
CA GLU A 467 -14.97 -14.02 42.67
C GLU A 467 -15.60 -14.33 44.04
N GLU A 468 -16.75 -15.01 44.08
CA GLU A 468 -17.38 -15.47 45.31
C GLU A 468 -16.48 -16.44 46.08
N LEU A 469 -15.90 -17.45 45.38
CA LEU A 469 -14.93 -18.39 45.96
C LEU A 469 -13.68 -17.67 46.48
N HIS A 470 -13.19 -16.65 45.76
CA HIS A 470 -12.08 -15.84 46.21
C HIS A 470 -12.43 -15.05 47.49
N ALA A 471 -13.62 -14.42 47.52
CA ALA A 471 -14.06 -13.60 48.64
C ALA A 471 -14.22 -14.42 49.94
N ILE A 472 -14.65 -15.68 49.85
CA ILE A 472 -14.73 -16.57 51.01
C ILE A 472 -13.37 -17.20 51.38
N GLY A 473 -12.32 -16.96 50.59
CA GLY A 473 -10.97 -17.49 50.84
C GLY A 473 -10.73 -18.90 50.27
N ALA A 474 -11.66 -19.45 49.49
CA ALA A 474 -11.60 -20.81 48.94
C ALA A 474 -10.45 -21.05 47.96
N LEU A 475 -9.90 -19.98 47.41
CA LEU A 475 -8.77 -20.02 46.49
C LEU A 475 -7.43 -19.74 47.18
N THR A 476 -7.40 -19.61 48.52
CA THR A 476 -6.15 -19.44 49.26
C THR A 476 -5.43 -20.79 49.44
N PRO A 477 -4.08 -20.85 49.35
CA PRO A 477 -3.34 -22.11 49.49
C PRO A 477 -3.54 -22.85 50.81
N SER A 478 -4.00 -22.16 51.87
CA SER A 478 -4.26 -22.72 53.20
C SER A 478 -5.74 -23.01 53.45
N TRP A 479 -6.58 -23.05 52.40
CA TRP A 479 -8.02 -23.29 52.54
C TRP A 479 -8.33 -24.64 53.18
N ASP A 480 -7.56 -25.68 52.83
CA ASP A 480 -7.64 -27.02 53.38
C ASP A 480 -7.01 -27.18 54.77
N GLU A 481 -6.19 -26.22 55.20
CA GLU A 481 -5.53 -26.19 56.51
C GLU A 481 -6.32 -25.39 57.58
N GLN A 482 -7.49 -24.86 57.23
CA GLN A 482 -8.33 -24.12 58.19
C GLN A 482 -8.85 -25.04 59.30
N HIS A 483 -8.66 -24.63 60.56
CA HIS A 483 -9.03 -25.45 61.71
C HIS A 483 -10.55 -25.73 61.74
N GLY A 484 -10.92 -27.02 61.69
CA GLY A 484 -12.31 -27.47 61.72
C GLY A 484 -12.99 -27.58 60.35
N TRP A 485 -12.30 -27.27 59.25
CA TRP A 485 -12.78 -27.42 57.89
C TRP A 485 -11.94 -28.46 57.15
N ASN A 486 -12.56 -29.53 56.63
CA ASN A 486 -11.87 -30.56 55.86
C ASN A 486 -12.60 -30.83 54.54
N PRO A 487 -12.34 -30.02 53.49
CA PRO A 487 -13.03 -30.14 52.22
C PRO A 487 -12.68 -31.43 51.47
N THR A 488 -11.60 -32.14 51.85
CA THR A 488 -11.20 -33.41 51.20
C THR A 488 -12.19 -34.55 51.41
N GLN A 489 -13.11 -34.41 52.36
CA GLN A 489 -14.20 -35.36 52.59
C GLN A 489 -15.38 -35.18 51.62
N LEU A 490 -15.44 -34.06 50.89
CA LEU A 490 -16.50 -33.74 49.94
C LEU A 490 -16.11 -34.19 48.53
N GLN A 491 -16.06 -35.51 48.30
CA GLN A 491 -15.64 -36.08 47.02
C GLN A 491 -16.78 -36.33 46.04
N THR A 492 -18.03 -36.31 46.52
CA THR A 492 -19.22 -36.59 45.72
C THR A 492 -20.29 -35.51 45.95
N HIS A 493 -21.16 -35.32 44.95
CA HIS A 493 -22.29 -34.39 45.07
C HIS A 493 -23.28 -34.79 46.18
N GLU A 494 -23.38 -36.08 46.51
CA GLU A 494 -24.20 -36.55 47.62
C GLU A 494 -23.62 -36.11 48.96
N GLN A 495 -22.30 -36.30 49.17
CA GLN A 495 -21.58 -35.82 50.35
C GLN A 495 -21.62 -34.29 50.49
N GLU A 496 -21.48 -33.55 49.38
CA GLU A 496 -21.64 -32.09 49.36
C GLU A 496 -23.02 -31.67 49.88
N ARG A 497 -24.07 -32.30 49.38
CA ARG A 497 -25.45 -31.98 49.73
C ARG A 497 -25.76 -32.34 51.19
N GLU A 498 -25.31 -33.50 51.66
CA GLU A 498 -25.47 -33.92 53.06
C GLU A 498 -24.71 -32.99 54.01
N ALA A 499 -23.46 -32.64 53.69
CA ALA A 499 -22.67 -31.71 54.48
C ALA A 499 -23.30 -30.32 54.52
N SER A 500 -23.84 -29.81 53.41
CA SER A 500 -24.54 -28.52 53.34
C SER A 500 -25.79 -28.50 54.24
N LEU A 501 -26.58 -29.57 54.23
CA LEU A 501 -27.75 -29.72 55.11
C LEU A 501 -27.32 -29.75 56.59
N ALA A 502 -26.33 -30.57 56.93
CA ALA A 502 -25.83 -30.69 58.29
C ALA A 502 -25.24 -29.38 58.82
N LEU A 503 -24.47 -28.65 58.00
CA LEU A 503 -23.92 -27.33 58.35
C LEU A 503 -25.01 -26.29 58.53
N SER A 504 -26.07 -26.32 57.70
CA SER A 504 -27.22 -25.42 57.84
C SER A 504 -27.99 -25.71 59.13
N GLU A 505 -28.23 -26.98 59.44
CA GLU A 505 -28.91 -27.38 60.67
C GLU A 505 -28.07 -27.02 61.91
N LEU A 506 -26.75 -27.22 61.83
CA LEU A 506 -25.82 -26.82 62.88
C LEU A 506 -25.83 -25.30 63.08
N ALA A 507 -25.68 -24.50 62.01
CA ALA A 507 -25.59 -23.04 62.09
C ALA A 507 -26.90 -22.37 62.55
N TYR A 508 -28.05 -22.85 62.09
CA TYR A 508 -29.34 -22.19 62.33
C TYR A 508 -30.18 -22.81 63.45
N SER A 509 -29.96 -24.08 63.80
CA SER A 509 -30.76 -24.77 64.82
C SER A 509 -29.94 -25.08 66.07
N HIS A 510 -28.80 -25.76 65.93
CA HIS A 510 -28.06 -26.27 67.09
C HIS A 510 -27.16 -25.21 67.74
N MET A 511 -26.35 -24.48 66.98
CA MET A 511 -25.44 -23.46 67.51
C MET A 511 -26.16 -22.33 68.26
N PRO A 512 -27.29 -21.78 67.79
CA PRO A 512 -28.01 -20.75 68.55
C PRO A 512 -28.54 -21.27 69.89
N GLN A 513 -28.95 -22.54 69.96
CA GLN A 513 -29.40 -23.16 71.21
C GLN A 513 -28.24 -23.39 72.18
N VAL A 514 -27.09 -23.83 71.67
CA VAL A 514 -25.86 -23.99 72.45
C VAL A 514 -25.41 -22.62 73.00
N PHE A 515 -25.33 -21.59 72.16
CA PHE A 515 -24.97 -20.24 72.59
C PHE A 515 -25.99 -19.66 73.59
N ALA A 516 -27.30 -19.83 73.36
CA ALA A 516 -28.32 -19.37 74.31
C ALA A 516 -28.27 -20.13 75.65
N GLY A 517 -27.86 -21.40 75.66
CA GLY A 517 -27.62 -22.18 76.86
C GLY A 517 -26.39 -21.69 77.64
N ILE A 518 -25.30 -21.41 76.92
CA ILE A 518 -24.06 -20.87 77.49
C ILE A 518 -24.27 -19.45 78.02
N GLU A 519 -25.03 -18.59 77.33
CA GLU A 519 -25.36 -17.25 77.82
C GLU A 519 -26.21 -17.26 79.10
N ARG A 520 -27.11 -18.23 79.24
CA ARG A 520 -27.84 -18.43 80.51
C ARG A 520 -26.89 -18.86 81.64
N LEU A 521 -26.00 -19.81 81.37
CA LEU A 521 -24.99 -20.26 82.34
C LEU A 521 -24.00 -19.14 82.70
N LYS A 522 -23.67 -18.24 81.77
CA LYS A 522 -22.81 -17.06 82.01
C LYS A 522 -23.39 -16.09 83.03
N HIS A 523 -24.72 -16.06 83.19
CA HIS A 523 -25.37 -15.21 84.19
C HIS A 523 -25.23 -15.77 85.62
N ASP A 524 -25.10 -17.11 85.74
CA ASP A 524 -25.03 -17.82 87.01
C ASP A 524 -23.60 -18.26 87.39
N VAL A 525 -22.68 -18.35 86.41
CA VAL A 525 -21.28 -18.77 86.58
C VAL A 525 -20.38 -17.93 85.67
N THR A 526 -19.23 -17.46 86.16
CA THR A 526 -18.21 -16.70 85.38
C THR A 526 -17.44 -17.58 84.39
N LEU A 527 -18.14 -18.13 83.39
CA LEU A 527 -17.54 -18.89 82.29
C LEU A 527 -17.29 -18.00 81.05
N SER A 528 -16.18 -18.22 80.36
CA SER A 528 -15.86 -17.59 79.06
C SER A 528 -16.71 -18.16 77.92
N ILE A 529 -16.87 -17.40 76.83
CA ILE A 529 -17.56 -17.90 75.63
C ILE A 529 -16.57 -18.79 74.85
N PRO A 530 -16.93 -20.03 74.49
CA PRO A 530 -16.09 -20.89 73.65
C PRO A 530 -15.80 -20.22 72.31
N THR A 531 -14.55 -20.21 71.88
CA THR A 531 -14.16 -19.74 70.54
C THR A 531 -13.68 -20.88 69.65
N THR A 532 -13.49 -22.08 70.20
CA THR A 532 -13.09 -23.29 69.47
C THR A 532 -13.97 -24.51 69.81
N TRP A 533 -13.95 -25.53 68.95
CA TRP A 533 -14.67 -26.79 69.22
C TRP A 533 -14.11 -27.54 70.44
N GLY A 534 -12.81 -27.46 70.71
CA GLY A 534 -12.19 -28.08 71.90
C GLY A 534 -12.62 -27.44 73.22
N ASP A 535 -13.00 -26.16 73.19
CA ASP A 535 -13.59 -25.48 74.35
C ASP A 535 -14.97 -26.09 74.68
N LEU A 536 -15.78 -26.42 73.67
CA LEU A 536 -17.09 -27.04 73.88
C LEU A 536 -16.99 -28.44 74.48
N ASP A 537 -16.03 -29.27 74.03
CA ASP A 537 -15.79 -30.60 74.61
C ASP A 537 -15.38 -30.52 76.10
N SER A 538 -14.56 -29.53 76.43
CA SER A 538 -14.15 -29.27 77.81
C SER A 538 -15.36 -28.90 78.68
N TYR A 539 -16.28 -28.08 78.18
CA TYR A 539 -17.51 -27.71 78.89
C TYR A 539 -18.46 -28.91 79.04
N ALA A 540 -18.60 -29.74 78.00
CA ALA A 540 -19.41 -30.96 78.07
C ALA A 540 -18.90 -31.91 79.17
N SER A 541 -17.57 -32.08 79.27
CA SER A 541 -16.97 -32.92 80.33
C SER A 541 -17.22 -32.39 81.75
N VAL A 542 -17.20 -31.07 81.94
CA VAL A 542 -17.50 -30.43 83.23
C VAL A 542 -18.97 -30.57 83.59
N VAL A 543 -19.87 -30.40 82.62
CA VAL A 543 -21.32 -30.60 82.80
C VAL A 543 -21.62 -32.05 83.11
N GLU A 544 -21.02 -33.02 82.41
CA GLU A 544 -21.16 -34.44 82.72
C GLU A 544 -20.64 -34.79 84.12
N ALA A 545 -19.47 -34.27 84.50
CA ALA A 545 -18.91 -34.45 85.83
C ALA A 545 -19.82 -33.85 86.93
N ALA A 546 -20.42 -32.67 86.67
CA ALA A 546 -21.38 -32.05 87.57
C ALA A 546 -22.69 -32.84 87.68
N VAL A 547 -23.19 -33.39 86.56
CA VAL A 547 -24.37 -34.26 86.54
C VAL A 547 -24.09 -35.58 87.26
N MET A 548 -22.91 -36.15 87.08
CA MET A 548 -22.48 -37.37 87.77
C MET A 548 -22.32 -37.13 89.28
N ALA A 549 -21.71 -36.01 89.68
CA ALA A 549 -21.64 -35.59 91.08
C ALA A 549 -23.05 -35.41 91.68
N ARG A 550 -23.95 -34.74 90.95
CA ARG A 550 -25.35 -34.56 91.37
C ARG A 550 -26.11 -35.89 91.47
N ARG A 551 -25.85 -36.86 90.59
CA ARG A 551 -26.46 -38.20 90.68
C ARG A 551 -25.92 -39.01 91.86
N ALA A 552 -24.62 -38.97 92.10
CA ALA A 552 -23.98 -39.72 93.18
C ALA A 552 -24.32 -39.17 94.57
N ALA A 553 -24.43 -37.85 94.69
CA ALA A 553 -24.70 -37.15 95.95
C ALA A 553 -26.18 -36.71 96.13
N GLY A 554 -27.02 -36.89 95.10
CA GLY A 554 -28.37 -36.32 95.02
C GLY A 554 -29.33 -36.60 96.18
N PRO A 555 -29.28 -37.76 96.87
CA PRO A 555 -30.11 -38.00 98.05
C PRO A 555 -29.56 -37.38 99.35
N LEU A 556 -28.30 -36.93 99.35
CA LEU A 556 -27.53 -36.56 100.56
C LEU A 556 -27.30 -35.05 100.71
N ILE A 557 -27.44 -34.26 99.64
CA ILE A 557 -27.09 -32.83 99.60
C ILE A 557 -28.25 -32.04 98.97
N GLU A 558 -28.76 -31.03 99.68
CA GLU A 558 -29.72 -30.06 99.14
C GLU A 558 -29.01 -28.97 98.31
N LEU A 559 -29.72 -28.38 97.35
CA LEU A 559 -29.18 -27.30 96.52
C LEU A 559 -28.95 -26.04 97.37
N GLY A 560 -27.69 -25.58 97.45
CA GLY A 560 -27.32 -24.37 98.19
C GLY A 560 -26.15 -24.52 99.16
N VAL A 561 -25.57 -25.71 99.30
CA VAL A 561 -24.39 -25.95 100.16
C VAL A 561 -23.12 -25.42 99.48
N SER A 562 -22.34 -24.61 100.20
CA SER A 562 -21.06 -24.07 99.75
C SER A 562 -19.93 -25.11 99.81
N ASP A 563 -18.84 -24.86 99.07
CA ASP A 563 -17.69 -25.77 99.02
C ASP A 563 -17.00 -25.95 100.39
N ASP A 564 -17.01 -24.92 101.23
CA ASP A 564 -16.49 -25.00 102.61
C ASP A 564 -17.40 -25.88 103.49
N GLU A 565 -18.72 -25.77 103.37
CA GLU A 565 -19.67 -26.61 104.10
C GLU A 565 -19.59 -28.07 103.67
N LEU A 566 -19.37 -28.35 102.37
CA LEU A 566 -19.13 -29.71 101.88
C LEU A 566 -17.84 -30.31 102.47
N ARG A 567 -16.77 -29.51 102.56
CA ARG A 567 -15.51 -29.92 103.20
C ARG A 567 -15.68 -30.15 104.70
N GLU A 568 -16.46 -29.33 105.39
CA GLU A 568 -16.78 -29.54 106.81
C GLU A 568 -17.65 -30.77 107.04
N MET A 569 -18.67 -31.01 106.20
CA MET A 569 -19.51 -32.21 106.27
C MET A 569 -18.69 -33.48 106.05
N ARG A 570 -17.78 -33.48 105.06
CA ARG A 570 -16.82 -34.56 104.82
C ARG A 570 -15.94 -34.79 106.05
N ALA A 571 -15.34 -33.73 106.60
CA ALA A 571 -14.50 -33.81 107.79
C ALA A 571 -15.28 -34.26 109.05
N ALA A 572 -16.57 -33.95 109.15
CA ALA A 572 -17.44 -34.43 110.23
C ALA A 572 -17.79 -35.92 110.05
N PHE A 573 -18.06 -36.35 108.81
CA PHE A 573 -18.31 -37.76 108.48
C PHE A 573 -17.07 -38.62 108.72
N ASP A 574 -15.90 -38.17 108.26
CA ASP A 574 -14.63 -38.87 108.44
C ASP A 574 -14.25 -38.95 109.93
N ARG A 575 -14.47 -37.88 110.72
CA ARG A 575 -14.28 -37.90 112.18
C ARG A 575 -15.25 -38.85 112.89
N ARG A 576 -16.52 -38.91 112.46
CA ARG A 576 -17.52 -39.83 113.02
C ARG A 576 -17.20 -41.28 112.66
N TYR A 577 -16.78 -41.54 111.42
CA TYR A 577 -16.37 -42.84 110.94
C TYR A 577 -15.12 -43.37 111.65
N ALA A 578 -14.09 -42.53 111.84
CA ALA A 578 -12.89 -42.86 112.61
C ALA A 578 -13.21 -43.17 114.09
N ARG A 579 -14.19 -42.49 114.66
CA ARG A 579 -14.66 -42.73 116.03
C ARG A 579 -15.42 -44.05 116.18
N ASP A 580 -16.26 -44.39 115.21
CA ASP A 580 -17.09 -45.61 115.24
C ASP A 580 -16.34 -46.88 114.82
N THR A 581 -15.26 -46.76 114.03
CA THR A 581 -14.45 -47.90 113.57
C THR A 581 -13.12 -48.10 114.33
N GLY A 582 -12.71 -47.13 115.16
CA GLY A 582 -11.48 -47.21 115.96
C GLY A 582 -10.17 -47.09 115.18
N LEU A 583 -10.24 -46.83 113.87
CA LEU A 583 -9.09 -46.50 113.03
C LEU A 583 -8.75 -45.03 113.23
N LYS A 584 -7.54 -44.73 113.73
CA LYS A 584 -7.00 -43.37 113.76
C LYS A 584 -6.46 -42.97 112.40
#